data_AF-L0KM98-F1
#
_entry.id   AF-L0KM98-F1
#
_cell.length_a   1.000
_cell.length_b   1.000
_cell.length_c   1.000
_cell.angle_alpha   90.00
_cell.angle_beta   90.00
_cell.angle_gamma   90.00
#
_symmetry.space_group_name_H-M   'P 1'
#
loop_
_entity.id
_entity.type
_entity.pdbx_description
1 polymer ?
#
loop_
_entity_poly.entity_id
_entity_poly.type
_entity_poly.pdbx_seq_one_letter_code
_entity_poly.pdbx_strand_id
1 'polypeptide(L)'
;MTRRSLSSFVFLACLVMLGAILESCSPSPKHVSDADIDFLASDAHVVVGGVPLVLPFISLTGYVAAKPSFSLNRQQDRHAATDRLEAFRKAATNPQGAAKIDQLEIEVYAYGWNDLDPQPFKRICARLSRQWSKSVCDDPWAALKQAMPENRFYVVDDRKFDAFDNHFTVGGERVSDQLHSMQLRVNEASVVCDRNLKPSKTNFCTAAIPIKQHLAAVLTVWDSTGETRSRQAEREGKAITAFVRHAIGPSEEFPALFAVVCELKKAKSSVGPGGNPCGSPISKSR
;
A
#
# COMPACT_ATOMS: atom_id res chain seq x y z
N MET A 1 9.43 9.50 77.66
CA MET A 1 8.01 9.32 77.27
C MET A 1 7.92 9.22 75.75
N THR A 2 7.58 8.04 75.27
CA THR A 2 7.58 7.56 73.89
C THR A 2 6.36 8.07 73.11
N ARG A 3 6.55 8.79 72.00
CA ARG A 3 5.49 9.10 71.02
C ARG A 3 5.67 8.23 69.77
N ARG A 4 4.70 7.35 69.57
CA ARG A 4 4.49 6.37 68.49
C ARG A 4 4.27 7.08 67.15
N SER A 5 5.02 6.71 66.10
CA SER A 5 4.64 5.77 65.03
C SER A 5 3.27 6.05 64.40
N LEU A 6 3.28 6.94 63.40
CA LEU A 6 2.17 7.25 62.49
C LEU A 6 2.77 7.53 61.09
N SER A 7 3.58 6.59 60.57
CA SER A 7 4.22 6.77 59.24
C SER A 7 4.05 5.57 58.29
N SER A 8 3.38 4.49 58.70
CA SER A 8 3.27 3.28 57.87
C SER A 8 1.96 3.14 57.06
N PHE A 9 0.91 3.91 57.35
CA PHE A 9 -0.37 3.75 56.66
C PHE A 9 -0.52 4.59 55.39
N VAL A 10 0.24 5.67 55.22
CA VAL A 10 0.16 6.52 54.02
C VAL A 10 0.88 5.89 52.82
N PHE A 11 1.97 5.14 53.06
CA PHE A 11 2.74 4.50 51.99
C PHE A 11 2.04 3.32 51.32
N LEU A 12 1.15 2.61 52.03
CA LEU A 12 0.45 1.45 51.46
C LEU A 12 -0.73 1.84 50.55
N ALA A 13 -1.39 2.97 50.82
CA ALA A 13 -2.51 3.44 50.01
C ALA A 13 -2.09 4.01 48.64
N CYS A 14 -0.90 4.63 48.54
CA CYS A 14 -0.38 5.12 47.26
C CYS A 14 0.02 4.00 46.29
N LEU A 15 0.45 2.83 46.78
CA LEU A 15 0.86 1.71 45.93
C LEU A 15 -0.32 0.98 45.27
N VAL A 16 -1.51 0.95 45.91
CA VAL A 16 -2.71 0.32 45.32
C VAL A 16 -3.32 1.19 44.21
N MET A 17 -3.23 2.53 44.33
CA MET A 17 -3.71 3.44 43.28
C MET A 17 -2.79 3.52 42.05
N LEU A 18 -1.50 3.16 42.18
CA LEU A 18 -0.59 3.07 41.03
C LEU A 18 -0.75 1.77 40.21
N GLY A 19 -1.29 0.70 40.80
CA GLY A 19 -1.58 -0.55 40.09
C GLY A 19 -2.79 -0.47 39.17
N ALA A 20 -3.80 0.33 39.52
CA ALA A 20 -5.06 0.43 38.78
C ALA A 20 -4.99 1.32 37.51
N ILE A 21 -3.89 2.06 37.31
CA ILE A 21 -3.74 2.96 36.14
C ILE A 21 -3.01 2.25 34.98
N LEU A 22 -2.40 1.08 35.22
CA LEU A 22 -1.64 0.35 34.19
C LEU A 22 -2.46 -0.67 33.38
N GLU A 23 -3.69 -1.02 33.79
CA GLU A 23 -4.55 -1.98 33.05
C GLU A 23 -5.55 -1.31 32.08
N SER A 24 -5.65 0.03 32.07
CA SER A 24 -6.67 0.76 31.29
C SER A 24 -6.29 1.06 29.82
N CYS A 25 -5.04 0.77 29.41
CA CYS A 25 -4.55 1.17 28.08
C CYS A 25 -4.10 0.00 27.19
N SER A 26 -4.63 -1.21 27.39
CA SER A 26 -4.54 -2.24 26.36
C SER A 26 -5.76 -2.13 25.45
N PRO A 27 -5.67 -1.53 24.25
CA PRO A 27 -6.78 -1.54 23.31
C PRO A 27 -7.13 -3.00 23.04
N SER A 28 -8.33 -3.42 23.49
CA SER A 28 -8.83 -4.76 23.21
C SER A 28 -8.73 -4.99 21.69
N PRO A 29 -8.24 -6.16 21.25
CA PRO A 29 -8.15 -6.47 19.83
C PRO A 29 -9.51 -6.25 19.22
N LYS A 30 -9.63 -5.28 18.30
CA LYS A 30 -10.89 -5.06 17.59
C LYS A 30 -11.22 -6.35 16.86
N HIS A 31 -12.29 -7.01 17.29
CA HIS A 31 -12.81 -8.18 16.63
C HIS A 31 -13.34 -7.74 15.26
N VAL A 32 -12.65 -8.11 14.19
CA VAL A 32 -13.13 -7.87 12.82
C VAL A 32 -14.20 -8.93 12.53
N SER A 33 -15.38 -8.49 12.11
CA SER A 33 -16.50 -9.40 11.83
C SER A 33 -16.29 -10.14 10.51
N ASP A 34 -17.01 -11.24 10.29
CA ASP A 34 -16.98 -11.92 8.99
C ASP A 34 -17.50 -11.03 7.87
N ALA A 35 -18.48 -10.17 8.13
CA ALA A 35 -18.98 -9.20 7.16
C ALA A 35 -17.90 -8.17 6.76
N ASP A 36 -17.03 -7.77 7.69
CA ASP A 36 -15.90 -6.89 7.38
C ASP A 36 -14.87 -7.59 6.50
N ILE A 37 -14.63 -8.89 6.73
CA ILE A 37 -13.70 -9.68 5.89
C ILE A 37 -14.28 -9.86 4.49
N ASP A 38 -15.56 -10.22 4.38
CA ASP A 38 -16.26 -10.31 3.08
C ASP A 38 -16.16 -9.00 2.31
N PHE A 39 -16.38 -7.89 3.01
CA PHE A 39 -16.26 -6.57 2.42
C PHE A 39 -14.83 -6.30 1.92
N LEU A 40 -13.80 -6.53 2.75
CA LEU A 40 -12.42 -6.29 2.36
C LEU A 40 -11.97 -7.17 1.20
N ALA A 41 -12.49 -8.40 1.11
CA ALA A 41 -12.20 -9.33 0.03
C ALA A 41 -12.97 -9.04 -1.27
N SER A 42 -14.09 -8.31 -1.18
CA SER A 42 -14.92 -7.96 -2.34
C SER A 42 -14.23 -6.96 -3.28
N ASP A 43 -14.59 -7.03 -4.55
CA ASP A 43 -14.06 -6.17 -5.60
C ASP A 43 -14.60 -4.73 -5.49
N ALA A 44 -13.70 -3.77 -5.58
CA ALA A 44 -13.98 -2.35 -5.75
C ALA A 44 -13.81 -1.96 -7.22
N HIS A 45 -14.82 -1.30 -7.77
CA HIS A 45 -14.87 -0.76 -9.12
C HIS A 45 -14.66 0.75 -9.08
N VAL A 46 -13.61 1.22 -9.74
CA VAL A 46 -13.26 2.64 -9.82
C VAL A 46 -12.87 3.02 -11.23
N VAL A 47 -12.88 4.31 -11.55
CA VAL A 47 -12.42 4.83 -12.83
C VAL A 47 -11.34 5.88 -12.58
N VAL A 48 -10.16 5.67 -13.14
CA VAL A 48 -9.00 6.58 -13.05
C VAL A 48 -8.52 6.90 -14.45
N GLY A 49 -8.33 8.16 -14.81
CA GLY A 49 -7.87 8.54 -16.16
C GLY A 49 -8.81 8.06 -17.28
N GLY A 50 -10.09 7.81 -16.98
CA GLY A 50 -11.06 7.22 -17.90
C GLY A 50 -10.97 5.69 -18.05
N VAL A 51 -10.05 5.03 -17.36
CA VAL A 51 -9.86 3.57 -17.37
C VAL A 51 -10.60 2.96 -16.18
N PRO A 52 -11.54 2.02 -16.40
CA PRO A 52 -12.16 1.28 -15.32
C PRO A 52 -11.16 0.28 -14.74
N LEU A 53 -11.03 0.28 -13.42
CA LEU A 53 -10.16 -0.59 -12.65
C LEU A 53 -10.98 -1.38 -11.64
N VAL A 54 -10.56 -2.62 -11.39
CA VAL A 54 -11.23 -3.55 -10.47
C VAL A 54 -10.19 -4.23 -9.59
N LEU A 55 -10.31 -4.10 -8.28
CA LEU A 55 -9.35 -4.63 -7.30
C LEU A 55 -10.03 -4.79 -5.93
N PRO A 56 -9.60 -5.73 -5.08
CA PRO A 56 -10.26 -5.95 -3.81
C PRO A 56 -10.04 -4.77 -2.87
N PHE A 57 -11.02 -4.43 -2.03
CA PHE A 57 -10.93 -3.29 -1.10
C PHE A 57 -9.69 -3.35 -0.21
N ILE A 58 -9.24 -4.54 0.19
CA ILE A 58 -8.05 -4.72 1.01
C ILE A 58 -6.77 -4.12 0.40
N SER A 59 -6.71 -4.01 -0.93
CA SER A 59 -5.57 -3.40 -1.64
C SER A 59 -5.60 -1.87 -1.66
N LEU A 60 -6.71 -1.25 -1.22
CA LEU A 60 -6.96 0.19 -1.22
C LEU A 60 -6.59 0.82 0.13
N THR A 61 -5.30 0.87 0.43
CA THR A 61 -4.80 1.32 1.74
C THR A 61 -5.19 2.74 2.09
N GLY A 62 -5.31 3.63 1.10
CA GLY A 62 -5.78 5.01 1.28
C GLY A 62 -7.24 5.12 1.76
N TYR A 63 -8.05 4.08 1.59
CA TYR A 63 -9.48 4.06 1.93
C TYR A 63 -9.81 3.11 3.08
N VAL A 64 -9.04 2.04 3.26
CA VAL A 64 -9.26 1.06 4.35
C VAL A 64 -8.57 1.46 5.65
N ALA A 65 -7.41 2.12 5.58
CA ALA A 65 -6.72 2.60 6.77
C ALA A 65 -7.21 4.00 7.14
N ALA A 66 -7.80 4.15 8.34
CA ALA A 66 -8.11 5.46 8.88
C ALA A 66 -6.81 6.24 9.09
N LYS A 67 -6.54 7.23 8.22
CA LYS A 67 -5.40 8.14 8.42
C LYS A 67 -5.70 9.00 9.66
N PRO A 68 -4.80 9.04 10.66
CA PRO A 68 -4.99 9.90 11.82
C PRO A 68 -5.06 11.36 11.38
N SER A 69 -6.16 12.04 11.70
CA SER A 69 -6.34 13.47 11.43
C SER A 69 -6.08 14.29 12.68
N PHE A 70 -5.19 15.28 12.57
CA PHE A 70 -5.00 16.31 13.59
C PHE A 70 -5.96 17.46 13.32
N SER A 71 -7.20 17.29 13.78
CA SER A 71 -8.22 18.33 13.71
C SER A 71 -8.57 18.87 15.08
N LEU A 72 -8.83 20.18 15.16
CA LEU A 72 -9.43 20.80 16.33
C LEU A 72 -10.88 20.33 16.54
N ASN A 73 -11.54 19.86 15.48
CA ASN A 73 -12.88 19.25 15.52
C ASN A 73 -12.83 17.77 15.09
N ARG A 74 -12.15 16.96 15.90
CA ARG A 74 -11.93 15.53 15.62
C ARG A 74 -13.22 14.75 15.34
N GLN A 75 -14.31 15.10 16.02
CA GLN A 75 -15.57 14.37 15.89
C GLN A 75 -16.23 14.64 14.54
N GLN A 76 -16.36 15.91 14.15
CA GLN A 76 -16.93 16.27 12.85
C GLN A 76 -16.11 15.72 11.69
N ASP A 77 -14.78 15.80 11.76
CA ASP A 77 -13.90 15.29 10.72
C ASP A 77 -13.94 13.76 10.63
N ARG A 78 -14.09 13.08 11.77
CA ARG A 78 -14.27 11.62 11.79
C ARG A 78 -15.60 11.21 11.17
N HIS A 79 -16.70 11.93 11.47
CA HIS A 79 -17.98 11.69 10.82
C HIS A 79 -17.88 11.93 9.31
N ALA A 80 -17.36 13.08 8.88
CA ALA A 80 -17.19 13.38 7.46
C ALA A 80 -16.29 12.36 6.74
N ALA A 81 -15.23 11.88 7.37
CA ALA A 81 -14.38 10.83 6.82
C ALA A 81 -15.13 9.49 6.70
N THR A 82 -15.97 9.16 7.69
CA THR A 82 -16.79 7.94 7.70
C THR A 82 -17.85 8.00 6.59
N ASP A 83 -18.55 9.12 6.46
CA ASP A 83 -19.56 9.35 5.42
C ASP A 83 -18.96 9.27 4.01
N ARG A 84 -17.76 9.86 3.80
CA ARG A 84 -17.03 9.76 2.53
C ARG A 84 -16.63 8.32 2.23
N LEU A 85 -16.16 7.57 3.23
CA LEU A 85 -15.78 6.17 3.06
C LEU A 85 -16.99 5.31 2.72
N GLU A 86 -18.13 5.54 3.38
CA GLU A 86 -19.37 4.82 3.09
C GLU A 86 -19.93 5.16 1.71
N ALA A 87 -19.89 6.43 1.31
CA ALA A 87 -20.27 6.86 -0.02
C ALA A 87 -19.37 6.24 -1.10
N PHE A 88 -18.04 6.23 -0.87
CA PHE A 88 -17.10 5.55 -1.75
C PHE A 88 -17.39 4.05 -1.83
N ARG A 89 -17.59 3.38 -0.68
CA ARG A 89 -17.94 1.96 -0.60
C ARG A 89 -19.17 1.64 -1.44
N LYS A 90 -20.24 2.43 -1.32
CA LYS A 90 -21.49 2.24 -2.06
C LYS A 90 -21.32 2.44 -3.56
N ALA A 91 -20.50 3.41 -3.97
CA ALA A 91 -20.23 3.66 -5.39
C ALA A 91 -19.33 2.56 -5.98
N ALA A 92 -18.31 2.13 -5.25
CA ALA A 92 -17.31 1.19 -5.71
C ALA A 92 -17.83 -0.26 -5.79
N THR A 93 -18.93 -0.62 -5.13
CA THR A 93 -19.54 -1.95 -5.28
C THR A 93 -20.40 -2.10 -6.53
N ASN A 94 -20.68 -1.00 -7.26
CA ASN A 94 -21.50 -1.01 -8.47
C ASN A 94 -20.63 -0.72 -9.71
N PRO A 95 -20.43 -1.70 -10.62
CA PRO A 95 -19.66 -1.49 -11.84
C PRO A 95 -20.17 -0.36 -12.74
N GLN A 96 -21.50 -0.16 -12.81
CA GLN A 96 -22.11 0.90 -13.63
C GLN A 96 -22.03 2.28 -12.98
N GLY A 97 -21.85 2.32 -11.66
CA GLY A 97 -21.73 3.53 -10.84
C GLY A 97 -20.31 3.78 -10.33
N ALA A 98 -19.31 3.12 -10.92
CA ALA A 98 -17.93 3.15 -10.45
C ALA A 98 -17.43 4.59 -10.23
N ALA A 99 -16.89 4.84 -9.04
CA ALA A 99 -16.46 6.17 -8.65
C ALA A 99 -15.30 6.65 -9.54
N LYS A 100 -15.42 7.85 -10.08
CA LYS A 100 -14.31 8.54 -10.75
C LYS A 100 -13.43 9.16 -9.69
N ILE A 101 -12.15 8.79 -9.67
CA ILE A 101 -11.17 9.29 -8.71
C ILE A 101 -9.91 9.72 -9.45
N ASP A 102 -9.26 10.76 -8.93
CA ASP A 102 -8.07 11.32 -9.56
C ASP A 102 -6.83 10.45 -9.30
N GLN A 103 -6.74 9.85 -8.10
CA GLN A 103 -5.66 8.95 -7.72
C GLN A 103 -6.16 7.76 -6.88
N LEU A 104 -5.44 6.66 -6.99
CA LEU A 104 -5.67 5.43 -6.25
C LEU A 104 -4.35 4.97 -5.62
N GLU A 105 -4.31 4.94 -4.30
CA GLU A 105 -3.18 4.40 -3.52
C GLU A 105 -3.36 2.88 -3.39
N ILE A 106 -2.39 2.11 -3.90
CA ILE A 106 -2.43 0.65 -3.96
C ILE A 106 -1.22 0.07 -3.23
N GLU A 107 -1.45 -0.99 -2.47
CA GLU A 107 -0.39 -1.83 -1.92
C GLU A 107 -0.63 -3.29 -2.32
N VAL A 108 0.41 -3.94 -2.84
CA VAL A 108 0.44 -5.40 -3.02
C VAL A 108 1.15 -5.98 -1.81
N TYR A 109 0.35 -6.55 -0.91
CA TYR A 109 0.80 -7.07 0.38
C TYR A 109 0.41 -8.55 0.52
N ALA A 110 1.25 -9.32 1.22
CA ALA A 110 0.98 -10.72 1.54
C ALA A 110 0.14 -10.80 2.82
N TYR A 111 -1.15 -10.53 2.69
CA TYR A 111 -2.08 -10.54 3.83
C TYR A 111 -2.09 -11.91 4.52
N GLY A 112 -2.08 -11.91 5.85
CA GLY A 112 -2.17 -13.12 6.66
C GLY A 112 -0.82 -13.80 6.95
N TRP A 113 0.26 -13.34 6.30
CA TRP A 113 1.59 -13.94 6.41
C TRP A 113 2.25 -13.75 7.78
N ASN A 114 2.17 -12.56 8.38
CA ASN A 114 2.84 -12.29 9.65
C ASN A 114 1.87 -12.34 10.84
N ASP A 115 2.39 -12.66 12.03
CA ASP A 115 1.58 -12.69 13.26
C ASP A 115 1.23 -11.29 13.80
N LEU A 116 1.69 -10.24 13.12
CA LEU A 116 1.34 -8.85 13.39
C LEU A 116 0.05 -8.45 12.68
N ASP A 117 -0.32 -9.14 11.61
CA ASP A 117 -1.62 -9.00 10.98
C ASP A 117 -2.66 -9.48 11.99
N PRO A 118 -3.70 -8.67 12.29
CA PRO A 118 -4.82 -9.15 13.08
C PRO A 118 -5.28 -10.52 12.58
N GLN A 119 -5.44 -11.50 13.48
CA GLN A 119 -5.93 -12.86 13.18
C GLN A 119 -7.04 -12.93 12.11
N PRO A 120 -8.00 -11.97 12.05
CA PRO A 120 -8.98 -11.90 10.96
C PRO A 120 -8.43 -11.88 9.52
N PHE A 121 -7.24 -11.33 9.27
CA PHE A 121 -6.66 -11.25 7.93
C PHE A 121 -6.22 -12.61 7.39
N LYS A 122 -5.88 -13.59 8.23
CA LYS A 122 -5.60 -14.98 7.77
C LYS A 122 -6.81 -15.61 7.07
N ARG A 123 -8.03 -15.16 7.38
CA ARG A 123 -9.26 -15.67 6.75
C ARG A 123 -9.62 -14.98 5.44
N ILE A 124 -8.95 -13.88 5.09
CA ILE A 124 -9.29 -13.10 3.89
C ILE A 124 -8.90 -13.83 2.61
N CYS A 125 -7.80 -14.60 2.63
CA CYS A 125 -7.26 -15.25 1.44
C CYS A 125 -8.26 -16.19 0.77
N ALA A 126 -9.04 -16.93 1.57
CA ALA A 126 -10.08 -17.82 1.08
C ALA A 126 -11.28 -17.08 0.44
N ARG A 127 -11.44 -15.78 0.71
CA ARG A 127 -12.58 -14.97 0.24
C ARG A 127 -12.26 -14.09 -0.95
N LEU A 128 -10.97 -13.92 -1.28
CA LEU A 128 -10.56 -13.17 -2.46
C LEU A 128 -11.12 -13.82 -3.73
N SER A 129 -11.53 -13.02 -4.70
CA SER A 129 -12.03 -13.49 -6.00
C SER A 129 -10.90 -13.58 -7.04
N ARG A 130 -10.10 -12.51 -7.15
CA ARG A 130 -9.07 -12.28 -8.18
C ARG A 130 -7.89 -13.23 -8.04
N GLN A 131 -7.32 -13.67 -9.18
CA GLN A 131 -6.21 -14.63 -9.18
C GLN A 131 -4.91 -13.99 -8.69
N TRP A 132 -4.63 -12.75 -9.09
CA TRP A 132 -3.42 -12.05 -8.64
C TRP A 132 -3.40 -11.87 -7.12
N SER A 133 -4.55 -11.56 -6.52
CA SER A 133 -4.63 -11.29 -5.08
C SER A 133 -4.48 -12.58 -4.28
N LYS A 134 -5.10 -13.67 -4.75
CA LYS A 134 -4.85 -15.02 -4.22
C LYS A 134 -3.37 -15.40 -4.32
N SER A 135 -2.70 -15.07 -5.43
CA SER A 135 -1.32 -15.48 -5.67
C SER A 135 -0.30 -14.85 -4.71
N VAL A 136 -0.64 -13.72 -4.09
CA VAL A 136 0.22 -13.04 -3.10
C VAL A 136 -0.24 -13.25 -1.67
N CYS A 137 -1.49 -13.71 -1.46
CA CYS A 137 -2.05 -13.92 -0.13
C CYS A 137 -1.31 -15.05 0.58
N ASP A 138 -0.93 -14.85 1.84
CA ASP A 138 -0.08 -15.76 2.62
C ASP A 138 1.27 -16.14 1.96
N ASP A 139 1.71 -15.47 0.89
CA ASP A 139 2.98 -15.73 0.21
C ASP A 139 3.79 -14.44 -0.03
N PRO A 140 4.68 -14.06 0.91
CA PRO A 140 5.56 -12.91 0.73
C PRO A 140 6.63 -13.16 -0.34
N TRP A 141 6.82 -14.41 -0.78
CA TRP A 141 7.75 -14.77 -1.85
C TRP A 141 7.07 -14.87 -3.22
N ALA A 142 5.79 -14.54 -3.32
CA ALA A 142 5.08 -14.53 -4.59
C ALA A 142 5.81 -13.66 -5.63
N ALA A 143 5.89 -14.16 -6.88
CA ALA A 143 6.58 -13.46 -7.96
C ALA A 143 6.11 -12.01 -8.14
N LEU A 144 4.78 -11.80 -8.06
CA LEU A 144 4.17 -10.48 -8.11
C LEU A 144 4.68 -9.59 -6.97
N LYS A 145 4.69 -10.07 -5.71
CA LYS A 145 5.18 -9.26 -4.58
C LYS A 145 6.65 -8.86 -4.74
N GLN A 146 7.47 -9.73 -5.31
CA GLN A 146 8.90 -9.48 -5.52
C GLN A 146 9.21 -8.53 -6.70
N ALA A 147 8.30 -8.42 -7.67
CA ALA A 147 8.44 -7.53 -8.82
C ALA A 147 7.90 -6.10 -8.53
N MET A 148 6.95 -6.00 -7.61
CA MET A 148 6.29 -4.74 -7.21
C MET A 148 7.15 -3.92 -6.22
N PRO A 149 6.86 -2.63 -6.04
CA PRO A 149 7.49 -1.83 -4.98
C PRO A 149 7.30 -2.46 -3.60
N GLU A 150 8.31 -2.29 -2.74
CA GLU A 150 8.23 -2.77 -1.35
C GLU A 150 7.08 -2.07 -0.60
N ASN A 151 6.87 -0.79 -0.91
CA ASN A 151 5.83 0.07 -0.35
C ASN A 151 4.64 0.24 -1.32
N ARG A 152 3.68 1.09 -0.92
CA ARG A 152 2.61 1.59 -1.78
C ARG A 152 3.09 2.28 -3.05
N PHE A 153 2.26 2.23 -4.08
CA PHE A 153 2.35 3.06 -5.29
C PHE A 153 0.98 3.67 -5.58
N TYR A 154 0.94 4.58 -6.55
CA TYR A 154 -0.29 5.24 -6.97
C TYR A 154 -0.58 4.96 -8.43
N VAL A 155 -1.85 4.83 -8.75
CA VAL A 155 -2.38 4.91 -10.11
C VAL A 155 -3.18 6.20 -10.21
N VAL A 156 -2.87 7.07 -11.17
CA VAL A 156 -3.39 8.45 -11.22
C VAL A 156 -3.79 8.85 -12.63
N ASP A 157 -4.75 9.78 -12.74
CA ASP A 157 -5.01 10.55 -13.95
C ASP A 157 -3.87 11.57 -14.18
N ASP A 158 -3.11 11.45 -15.27
CA ASP A 158 -1.94 12.29 -15.56
C ASP A 158 -2.27 13.77 -15.79
N ARG A 159 -3.55 14.12 -15.93
CA ARG A 159 -4.04 15.51 -15.97
C ARG A 159 -4.33 16.08 -14.58
N LYS A 160 -4.19 15.26 -13.53
CA LYS A 160 -4.58 15.51 -12.14
C LYS A 160 -3.46 15.30 -11.15
N PHE A 161 -2.22 15.67 -11.53
CA PHE A 161 -1.09 15.60 -10.60
C PHE A 161 -1.19 16.58 -9.42
N ASP A 162 -2.11 17.54 -9.45
CA ASP A 162 -2.51 18.37 -8.32
C ASP A 162 -3.06 17.56 -7.14
N ALA A 163 -3.55 16.33 -7.36
CA ALA A 163 -3.89 15.39 -6.29
C ALA A 163 -2.71 15.11 -5.32
N PHE A 164 -1.47 15.35 -5.78
CA PHE A 164 -0.25 15.21 -5.00
C PHE A 164 0.20 16.49 -4.27
N ASP A 165 -0.57 17.58 -4.26
CA ASP A 165 -0.16 18.85 -3.61
C ASP A 165 0.07 18.74 -2.09
N ASN A 166 -0.61 17.79 -1.46
CA ASN A 166 -0.45 17.48 -0.03
C ASN A 166 0.47 16.26 0.22
N HIS A 167 1.12 15.74 -0.82
CA HIS A 167 2.07 14.63 -0.73
C HIS A 167 3.49 15.16 -0.81
N PHE A 168 4.30 14.80 0.17
CA PHE A 168 5.68 15.24 0.28
C PHE A 168 6.63 14.06 0.11
N THR A 169 7.74 14.30 -0.59
CA THR A 169 8.86 13.37 -0.65
C THR A 169 9.57 13.30 0.70
N VAL A 170 10.51 12.36 0.84
CA VAL A 170 11.31 12.25 2.08
C VAL A 170 12.19 13.50 2.29
N GLY A 171 12.63 14.14 1.20
CA GLY A 171 13.35 15.41 1.24
C GLY A 171 12.47 16.65 1.48
N GLY A 172 11.14 16.47 1.63
CA GLY A 172 10.20 17.56 1.94
C GLY A 172 9.77 18.38 0.73
N GLU A 173 10.05 17.93 -0.49
CA GLU A 173 9.54 18.55 -1.72
C GLU A 173 8.13 18.03 -2.01
N ARG A 174 7.31 18.82 -2.70
CA ARG A 174 5.99 18.36 -3.13
C ARG A 174 6.14 17.37 -4.27
N VAL A 175 5.43 16.25 -4.18
CA VAL A 175 5.43 15.24 -5.24
C VAL A 175 4.83 15.81 -6.54
N SER A 176 3.81 16.68 -6.45
CA SER A 176 3.21 17.32 -7.63
C SER A 176 4.22 18.16 -8.41
N ASP A 177 5.08 18.95 -7.76
CA ASP A 177 6.12 19.75 -8.43
C ASP A 177 7.11 18.86 -9.20
N GLN A 178 7.51 17.72 -8.62
CA GLN A 178 8.38 16.77 -9.30
C GLN A 178 7.70 16.16 -10.52
N LEU A 179 6.43 15.75 -10.40
CA LEU A 179 5.64 15.19 -11.51
C LEU A 179 5.47 16.17 -12.67
N HIS A 180 5.16 17.44 -12.40
CA HIS A 180 5.02 18.47 -13.44
C HIS A 180 6.33 18.77 -14.17
N SER A 181 7.48 18.49 -13.55
CA SER A 181 8.79 18.67 -14.18
C SER A 181 9.21 17.48 -15.08
N MET A 182 8.49 16.36 -15.02
CA MET A 182 8.82 15.16 -15.78
C MET A 182 8.38 15.27 -17.25
N GLN A 183 9.24 14.78 -18.15
CA GLN A 183 8.88 14.56 -19.55
C GLN A 183 8.37 13.12 -19.72
N LEU A 184 7.10 12.92 -19.44
CA LEU A 184 6.48 11.62 -19.48
C LEU A 184 6.38 11.05 -20.90
N ARG A 185 6.92 9.84 -21.09
CA ARG A 185 6.87 9.09 -22.34
C ARG A 185 6.21 7.74 -22.10
N VAL A 186 5.37 7.30 -23.04
CA VAL A 186 4.56 6.09 -22.88
C VAL A 186 5.44 4.86 -22.62
N ASN A 187 5.16 4.12 -21.56
CA ASN A 187 5.91 2.95 -21.08
C ASN A 187 7.38 3.22 -20.68
N GLU A 188 7.78 4.48 -20.51
CA GLU A 188 9.12 4.84 -20.04
C GLU A 188 9.04 5.47 -18.65
N ALA A 189 9.94 5.06 -17.77
CA ALA A 189 10.02 5.62 -16.43
C ALA A 189 10.76 6.96 -16.45
N SER A 190 10.10 8.00 -15.98
CA SER A 190 10.72 9.29 -15.65
C SER A 190 11.03 9.34 -14.16
N VAL A 191 12.18 9.87 -13.79
CA VAL A 191 12.64 9.94 -12.39
C VAL A 191 13.12 11.35 -12.08
N VAL A 192 12.61 11.93 -10.99
CA VAL A 192 13.06 13.22 -10.45
C VAL A 192 13.35 13.02 -8.98
N CYS A 193 14.51 13.51 -8.54
CA CYS A 193 14.98 13.35 -7.17
C CYS A 193 14.91 14.67 -6.41
N ASP A 194 14.82 14.57 -5.08
CA ASP A 194 14.91 15.72 -4.19
C ASP A 194 16.22 16.48 -4.42
N ARG A 195 16.13 17.79 -4.60
CA ARG A 195 17.27 18.66 -4.93
C ARG A 195 18.12 19.02 -3.71
N ASN A 196 17.51 19.01 -2.52
CA ASN A 196 18.08 19.58 -1.29
C ASN A 196 18.52 18.53 -0.25
N LEU A 197 18.80 17.29 -0.65
CA LEU A 197 19.28 16.28 0.29
C LEU A 197 20.77 16.47 0.60
N LYS A 198 21.11 16.45 1.90
CA LYS A 198 22.51 16.37 2.33
C LYS A 198 23.14 15.08 1.76
N PRO A 199 24.40 15.11 1.26
CA PRO A 199 25.03 14.01 0.53
C PRO A 199 25.09 12.64 1.23
N SER A 200 24.81 12.56 2.53
CA SER A 200 24.91 11.36 3.35
C SER A 200 23.61 10.58 3.53
N LYS A 201 22.49 10.99 2.91
CA LYS A 201 21.20 10.29 3.00
C LYS A 201 20.80 9.72 1.65
N THR A 202 20.22 8.53 1.66
CA THR A 202 19.66 7.86 0.48
C THR A 202 18.78 8.85 -0.30
N ASN A 203 19.11 9.10 -1.56
CA ASN A 203 18.33 10.01 -2.40
C ASN A 203 17.04 9.31 -2.80
N PHE A 204 15.94 9.69 -2.15
CA PHE A 204 14.60 9.31 -2.55
C PHE A 204 14.21 10.13 -3.77
N CYS A 205 13.56 9.46 -4.72
CA CYS A 205 13.12 10.09 -5.95
C CYS A 205 11.69 9.65 -6.23
N THR A 206 10.91 10.55 -6.82
CA THR A 206 9.63 10.18 -7.43
C THR A 206 9.92 9.65 -8.83
N ALA A 207 9.34 8.50 -9.13
CA ALA A 207 9.25 7.96 -10.47
C ALA A 207 7.80 8.01 -10.95
N ALA A 208 7.61 8.25 -12.25
CA ALA A 208 6.31 8.13 -12.88
C ALA A 208 6.42 7.43 -14.24
N ILE A 209 5.42 6.59 -14.54
CA ILE A 209 5.34 5.82 -15.79
C ILE A 209 3.93 5.97 -16.37
N PRO A 210 3.77 6.55 -17.57
CA PRO A 210 2.50 6.52 -18.30
C PRO A 210 2.18 5.11 -18.77
N ILE A 211 0.95 4.66 -18.52
CA ILE A 211 0.48 3.31 -18.81
C ILE A 211 -0.34 3.29 -20.10
N LYS A 212 -1.48 3.97 -20.12
CA LYS A 212 -2.41 4.04 -21.27
C LYS A 212 -3.42 5.17 -21.06
N GLN A 213 -3.84 5.82 -22.14
CA GLN A 213 -4.77 6.96 -22.07
C GLN A 213 -4.21 8.03 -21.11
N HIS A 214 -4.95 8.41 -20.08
CA HIS A 214 -4.52 9.35 -19.04
C HIS A 214 -4.07 8.65 -17.77
N LEU A 215 -3.75 7.35 -17.82
CA LEU A 215 -3.35 6.59 -16.65
C LEU A 215 -1.83 6.60 -16.50
N ALA A 216 -1.34 7.00 -15.33
CA ALA A 216 0.06 6.91 -14.95
C ALA A 216 0.22 6.16 -13.61
N ALA A 217 1.36 5.51 -13.44
CA ALA A 217 1.82 5.02 -12.15
C ALA A 217 2.78 6.04 -11.53
N VAL A 218 2.69 6.25 -10.21
CA VAL A 218 3.64 7.06 -9.43
C VAL A 218 4.14 6.24 -8.26
N LEU A 219 5.46 6.21 -8.06
CA LEU A 219 6.11 5.42 -7.01
C LEU A 219 7.38 6.12 -6.50
N THR A 220 7.81 5.74 -5.30
CA THR A 220 9.07 6.21 -4.72
C THR A 220 10.17 5.19 -5.01
N VAL A 221 11.32 5.65 -5.49
CA VAL A 221 12.51 4.84 -5.77
C VAL A 221 13.75 5.42 -5.10
N TRP A 222 14.75 4.58 -4.85
CA TRP A 222 16.00 4.99 -4.21
C TRP A 222 17.15 4.07 -4.61
N ASP A 223 18.38 4.53 -4.40
CA ASP A 223 19.56 3.67 -4.61
C ASP A 223 19.69 2.64 -3.50
N SER A 224 19.93 1.38 -3.86
CA SER A 224 20.18 0.28 -2.92
C SER A 224 21.44 -0.51 -3.28
N THR A 225 21.91 -1.36 -2.38
CA THR A 225 23.16 -2.16 -2.53
C THR A 225 23.17 -3.12 -3.74
N GLY A 226 22.07 -3.23 -4.50
CA GLY A 226 22.00 -4.10 -5.68
C GLY A 226 21.25 -3.52 -6.87
N GLU A 227 20.70 -2.31 -6.77
CA GLU A 227 19.87 -1.71 -7.82
C GLU A 227 19.91 -0.20 -7.71
N THR A 228 20.15 0.49 -8.83
CA THR A 228 20.08 1.95 -8.90
C THR A 228 18.62 2.38 -8.98
N ARG A 229 18.30 3.59 -8.50
CA ARG A 229 16.94 4.16 -8.57
C ARG A 229 16.33 4.12 -9.97
N SER A 230 17.13 4.36 -11.02
CA SER A 230 16.65 4.34 -12.41
C SER A 230 16.28 2.93 -12.86
N ARG A 231 17.09 1.93 -12.50
CA ARG A 231 16.77 0.53 -12.79
C ARG A 231 15.57 0.05 -11.98
N GLN A 232 15.47 0.45 -10.71
CA GLN A 232 14.31 0.19 -9.87
C GLN A 232 13.04 0.78 -10.48
N ALA A 233 13.07 2.05 -10.90
CA ALA A 233 11.94 2.72 -11.55
C ALA A 233 11.50 2.03 -12.84
N GLU A 234 12.44 1.58 -13.65
CA GLU A 234 12.12 0.84 -14.88
C GLU A 234 11.51 -0.53 -14.58
N ARG A 235 12.11 -1.32 -13.69
CA ARG A 235 11.65 -2.66 -13.33
C ARG A 235 10.28 -2.62 -12.66
N GLU A 236 10.14 -1.84 -11.60
CA GLU A 236 8.89 -1.72 -10.84
C GLU A 236 7.83 -1.01 -11.68
N GLY A 237 8.21 -0.04 -12.52
CA GLY A 237 7.29 0.62 -13.43
C GLY A 237 6.71 -0.31 -14.50
N LYS A 238 7.53 -1.21 -15.06
CA LYS A 238 7.06 -2.27 -15.95
C LYS A 238 6.15 -3.26 -15.22
N ALA A 239 6.48 -3.62 -13.97
CA ALA A 239 5.65 -4.51 -13.15
C ALA A 239 4.28 -3.89 -12.85
N ILE A 240 4.23 -2.62 -12.43
CA ILE A 240 2.98 -1.89 -12.21
C ILE A 240 2.18 -1.75 -13.50
N THR A 241 2.84 -1.43 -14.62
CA THR A 241 2.17 -1.34 -15.93
C THR A 241 1.50 -2.66 -16.30
N ALA A 242 2.20 -3.79 -16.11
CA ALA A 242 1.64 -5.12 -16.34
C ALA A 242 0.51 -5.45 -15.36
N PHE A 243 0.66 -5.10 -14.08
CA PHE A 243 -0.37 -5.26 -13.05
C PHE A 243 -1.65 -4.51 -13.39
N VAL A 244 -1.52 -3.26 -13.83
CA VAL A 244 -2.66 -2.44 -14.25
C VAL A 244 -3.34 -3.01 -15.49
N ARG A 245 -2.57 -3.48 -16.48
CA ARG A 245 -3.13 -4.01 -17.73
C ARG A 245 -3.76 -5.39 -17.58
N HIS A 246 -3.12 -6.28 -16.82
CA HIS A 246 -3.45 -7.71 -16.80
C HIS A 246 -4.04 -8.19 -15.47
N ALA A 247 -4.06 -7.39 -14.40
CA ALA A 247 -4.70 -7.78 -13.12
C ALA A 247 -5.90 -6.91 -12.78
N ILE A 248 -5.70 -5.59 -12.69
CA ILE A 248 -6.72 -4.67 -12.19
C ILE A 248 -7.44 -3.88 -13.27
N GLY A 249 -7.16 -4.15 -14.54
CA GLY A 249 -7.90 -3.58 -15.67
C GLY A 249 -9.33 -4.12 -15.78
N PRO A 250 -10.04 -3.83 -16.90
CA PRO A 250 -11.41 -4.29 -17.13
C PRO A 250 -11.57 -5.82 -17.08
N SER A 251 -10.50 -6.54 -17.43
CA SER A 251 -10.41 -8.00 -17.38
C SER A 251 -9.08 -8.42 -16.78
N GLU A 252 -9.07 -9.52 -16.04
CA GLU A 252 -7.84 -10.13 -15.51
C GLU A 252 -7.34 -11.22 -16.45
N GLU A 253 -6.05 -11.12 -16.77
CA GLU A 253 -5.24 -12.01 -17.58
C GLU A 253 -4.02 -12.45 -16.76
N PHE A 254 -4.28 -13.11 -15.63
CA PHE A 254 -3.25 -13.49 -14.67
C PHE A 254 -2.05 -14.26 -15.29
N PRO A 255 -2.21 -15.18 -16.26
CA PRO A 255 -1.05 -15.81 -16.90
C PRO A 255 -0.10 -14.81 -17.59
N ALA A 256 -0.64 -13.77 -18.23
CA ALA A 256 0.15 -12.72 -18.87
C ALA A 256 0.87 -11.86 -17.82
N LEU A 257 0.19 -11.52 -16.73
CA LEU A 257 0.82 -10.86 -15.59
C LEU A 257 1.97 -11.69 -15.02
N PHE A 258 1.70 -12.97 -14.75
CA PHE A 258 2.64 -13.88 -14.11
C PHE A 258 3.93 -14.04 -14.93
N ALA A 259 3.81 -14.20 -16.25
CA ALA A 259 4.95 -14.25 -17.15
C ALA A 259 5.84 -13.01 -17.03
N VAL A 260 5.23 -11.81 -17.07
CA VAL A 260 5.98 -10.54 -16.98
C VAL A 260 6.65 -10.36 -15.62
N VAL A 261 5.94 -10.58 -14.51
CA VAL A 261 6.51 -10.37 -13.17
C VAL A 261 7.62 -11.36 -12.85
N CYS A 262 7.59 -12.54 -13.46
CA CYS A 262 8.67 -13.52 -13.35
C CYS A 262 9.99 -13.05 -13.99
N GLU A 263 9.92 -12.29 -15.08
CA GLU A 263 11.09 -11.68 -15.71
C GLU A 263 11.59 -10.43 -14.96
N LEU A 264 10.71 -9.77 -14.21
CA LEU A 264 10.98 -8.52 -13.49
C LEU A 264 11.32 -8.72 -12.01
N LYS A 265 11.65 -9.95 -11.59
CA LYS A 265 12.13 -10.22 -10.23
C LYS A 265 13.47 -9.52 -9.99
N LYS A 266 13.66 -9.04 -8.76
CA LYS A 266 14.95 -8.49 -8.33
C LYS A 266 16.02 -9.59 -8.45
N ALA A 267 17.23 -9.26 -8.92
CA ALA A 267 18.29 -10.26 -9.12
C ALA A 267 18.67 -11.04 -7.84
N LYS A 268 18.41 -10.49 -6.66
CA LYS A 268 18.62 -11.12 -5.34
C LYS A 268 17.30 -11.51 -4.64
N SER A 269 16.26 -11.73 -5.43
CA SER A 269 14.96 -12.18 -4.95
C SER A 269 15.08 -13.46 -4.12
N SER A 270 14.49 -13.44 -2.93
CA SER A 270 14.46 -14.60 -2.04
C SER A 270 13.65 -15.74 -2.65
N VAL A 271 14.14 -16.97 -2.51
CA VAL A 271 13.39 -18.18 -2.83
C VAL A 271 12.60 -18.58 -1.59
N GLY A 272 11.28 -18.70 -1.73
CA GLY A 272 10.41 -19.12 -0.63
C GLY A 272 10.50 -20.63 -0.37
N PRO A 273 9.86 -21.12 0.72
CA PRO A 273 9.82 -22.54 1.06
C PRO A 273 9.16 -23.41 -0.02
N GLY A 274 8.28 -22.82 -0.85
CA GLY A 274 7.67 -23.47 -2.01
C GLY A 274 8.54 -23.54 -3.27
N GLY A 275 9.80 -23.08 -3.22
CA GLY A 275 10.69 -23.01 -4.38
C GLY A 275 10.53 -21.73 -5.20
N ASN A 276 11.10 -21.70 -6.41
CA ASN A 276 10.98 -20.53 -7.30
C ASN A 276 9.67 -20.64 -8.11
N PRO A 277 8.67 -19.76 -7.88
CA PRO A 277 7.40 -19.81 -8.61
C PRO A 277 7.57 -19.62 -10.12
N CYS A 278 8.67 -18.99 -10.55
CA CYS A 278 8.97 -18.70 -11.95
C CYS A 278 9.77 -19.78 -12.68
N GLY A 279 10.01 -20.93 -12.02
CA GLY A 279 10.91 -21.97 -12.52
C GLY A 279 12.39 -21.58 -12.41
N SER A 280 13.30 -22.55 -12.58
CA SER A 280 14.73 -22.26 -12.63
C SER A 280 15.05 -21.43 -13.88
N PRO A 281 15.94 -20.42 -13.81
CA PRO A 281 16.46 -19.82 -15.02
C PRO A 281 17.12 -20.94 -15.82
N ILE A 282 16.56 -21.25 -16.99
CA ILE A 282 17.20 -22.14 -17.95
C ILE A 282 18.54 -21.49 -18.24
N SER A 283 19.62 -22.04 -17.69
CA SER A 283 20.95 -21.62 -18.12
C SER A 283 21.02 -21.94 -19.60
N LYS A 284 20.98 -20.91 -20.43
CA LYS A 284 21.47 -21.05 -21.80
C LYS A 284 22.97 -21.29 -21.65
N SER A 285 23.35 -22.56 -21.50
CA SER A 285 24.71 -23.03 -21.74
C SER A 285 25.10 -22.55 -23.14
N ARG A 286 26.17 -21.77 -23.19
CA ARG A 286 26.82 -21.28 -24.42
C ARG A 286 27.09 -22.39 -25.41
#